data_AF-A0A967STC6-F1
#
_entry.id   AF-A0A967STC6-F1
#
_cell.length_a   1.000
_cell.length_b   1.000
_cell.length_c   1.000
_cell.angle_alpha   90.00
_cell.angle_beta   90.00
_cell.angle_gamma   90.00
#
_symmetry.space_group_name_H-M   'P 1'
#
loop_
_entity.id
_entity.type
_entity.pdbx_description
1 polymer ?
#
loop_
_entity_poly.entity_id
_entity_poly.type
_entity_poly.pdbx_seq_one_letter_code
_entity_poly.pdbx_strand_id
1 'polypeptide(L)'
;MATLYIVSTPIGNLDDVSERAAATLRVVDRILAEDTRRTRILADRVGASTSLVSLHAHNEAERIESILGWLGDGEDLALVSDAGTPLISDPGGRVVAAVVEAGHRVVPVPGASAILAALVAAGLPAERFTFLGFLARK
;
A
#
# COMPACT_ATOMS: atom_id res chain seq x y z
N MET A 1 7.26 -16.34 10.61
CA MET A 1 8.09 -15.30 9.96
C MET A 1 7.11 -14.27 9.44
N ALA A 2 7.08 -13.09 10.05
CA ALA A 2 6.12 -12.04 9.73
C ALA A 2 6.35 -11.45 8.33
N THR A 3 5.28 -10.88 7.77
CA THR A 3 5.24 -10.34 6.41
C THR A 3 4.67 -8.93 6.39
N LEU A 4 5.35 -8.03 5.69
CA LEU A 4 4.77 -6.76 5.24
C LEU A 4 4.14 -6.94 3.86
N TYR A 5 2.81 -6.88 3.79
CA TYR A 5 2.06 -6.90 2.54
C TYR A 5 1.93 -5.49 1.96
N ILE A 6 2.25 -5.31 0.68
CA ILE A 6 2.04 -4.04 -0.03
C ILE A 6 0.75 -4.17 -0.83
N VAL A 7 -0.33 -3.57 -0.36
CA VAL A 7 -1.69 -3.83 -0.86
C VAL A 7 -2.21 -2.67 -1.68
N SER A 8 -2.40 -2.89 -2.98
CA SER A 8 -3.04 -1.89 -3.85
C SER A 8 -4.51 -1.68 -3.48
N THR A 9 -4.94 -0.44 -3.39
CA THR A 9 -6.31 -0.03 -3.10
C THR A 9 -7.01 0.50 -4.37
N PRO A 10 -8.35 0.54 -4.41
CA PRO A 10 -9.08 1.10 -5.53
C PRO A 10 -8.74 2.57 -5.85
N ILE A 11 -8.80 2.94 -7.12
CA ILE A 11 -8.49 4.31 -7.61
C ILE A 11 -9.74 5.16 -7.91
N GLY A 12 -10.91 4.74 -7.42
CA GLY A 12 -12.17 5.49 -7.60
C GLY A 12 -13.44 4.62 -7.58
N ASN A 13 -13.32 3.32 -7.87
CA ASN A 13 -14.42 2.37 -7.80
C ASN A 13 -14.11 1.26 -6.80
N LEU A 14 -14.89 1.14 -5.71
CA LEU A 14 -14.65 0.17 -4.65
C LEU A 14 -14.70 -1.30 -5.11
N ASP A 15 -15.30 -1.59 -6.27
CA ASP A 15 -15.35 -2.94 -6.83
C ASP A 15 -14.01 -3.37 -7.46
N ASP A 16 -13.06 -2.46 -7.64
CA ASP A 16 -11.71 -2.76 -8.15
C ASP A 16 -10.79 -3.36 -7.07
N VAL A 17 -11.28 -3.56 -5.84
CA VAL A 17 -10.52 -4.26 -4.80
C VAL A 17 -10.43 -5.75 -5.14
N SER A 18 -9.20 -6.28 -5.19
CA SER A 18 -9.02 -7.71 -5.46
C SER A 18 -9.44 -8.56 -4.26
N GLU A 19 -9.90 -9.78 -4.50
CA GLU A 19 -10.22 -10.74 -3.43
C GLU A 19 -9.02 -11.00 -2.52
N ARG A 20 -7.80 -11.00 -3.09
CA ARG A 20 -6.56 -11.16 -2.32
C ARG A 20 -6.30 -9.95 -1.43
N ALA A 21 -6.50 -8.73 -1.93
CA ALA A 21 -6.38 -7.52 -1.11
C ALA A 21 -7.38 -7.56 0.05
N ALA A 22 -8.66 -7.86 -0.24
CA ALA A 22 -9.69 -7.98 0.78
C ALA A 22 -9.35 -9.06 1.83
N ALA A 23 -8.89 -10.24 1.40
CA ALA A 23 -8.48 -11.31 2.30
C ALA A 23 -7.28 -10.91 3.17
N THR A 24 -6.23 -10.32 2.58
CA THR A 24 -5.06 -9.83 3.32
C THR A 24 -5.46 -8.81 4.37
N LEU A 25 -6.27 -7.80 4.02
CA LEU A 25 -6.69 -6.75 4.96
C LEU A 25 -7.52 -7.27 6.13
N ARG A 26 -8.19 -8.42 5.99
CA ARG A 26 -8.97 -9.06 7.09
C ARG A 26 -8.10 -9.83 8.08
N VAL A 27 -6.92 -10.29 7.66
CA VAL A 27 -6.11 -11.25 8.44
C VAL A 27 -4.83 -10.66 9.00
N VAL A 28 -4.33 -9.55 8.44
CA VAL A 28 -3.19 -8.83 9.02
C VAL A 28 -3.55 -8.23 10.38
N ASP A 29 -2.55 -8.11 11.25
CA ASP A 29 -2.70 -7.56 12.60
C ASP A 29 -2.86 -6.03 12.58
N ARG A 30 -2.22 -5.37 11.60
CA ARG A 30 -2.32 -3.91 11.40
C ARG A 30 -2.31 -3.52 9.94
N ILE A 31 -3.01 -2.43 9.63
CA ILE A 31 -2.96 -1.75 8.33
C ILE A 31 -2.33 -0.37 8.53
N LEU A 32 -1.19 -0.15 7.90
CA LEU A 32 -0.48 1.11 7.80
C LEU A 32 -1.08 1.90 6.63
N ALA A 33 -1.63 3.08 6.90
CA ALA A 33 -2.37 3.87 5.92
C ALA A 33 -2.00 5.36 5.97
N GLU A 34 -1.99 6.00 4.80
CA GLU A 34 -1.77 7.45 4.68
C GLU A 34 -2.90 8.25 5.35
N ASP A 35 -4.15 8.08 4.89
CA ASP A 35 -5.35 8.55 5.58
C ASP A 35 -6.15 7.35 6.14
N THR A 36 -6.14 7.21 7.47
CA THR A 36 -6.87 6.15 8.17
C THR A 36 -8.39 6.31 8.06
N ARG A 37 -8.92 7.52 7.86
CA ARG A 37 -10.36 7.75 7.69
C ARG A 37 -10.81 7.26 6.32
N ARG A 38 -10.03 7.54 5.28
CA ARG A 38 -10.29 7.04 3.93
C ARG A 38 -10.16 5.52 3.86
N THR A 39 -9.09 4.99 4.45
CA THR A 39 -8.86 3.54 4.51
C THR A 39 -9.95 2.81 5.30
N ARG A 40 -10.55 3.44 6.31
CA ARG A 40 -11.69 2.86 7.05
C ARG A 40 -12.86 2.52 6.13
N ILE A 41 -13.17 3.36 5.13
CA ILE A 41 -14.24 3.10 4.16
C ILE A 41 -13.96 1.80 3.39
N LEU A 42 -12.73 1.59 2.94
CA LEU A 42 -12.32 0.36 2.26
C LEU A 42 -12.38 -0.84 3.22
N ALA A 43 -11.85 -0.69 4.43
CA ALA A 43 -11.86 -1.74 5.46
C ALA A 43 -13.29 -2.20 5.75
N ASP A 44 -14.23 -1.27 5.93
CA ASP A 44 -15.65 -1.57 6.17
C ASP A 44 -16.28 -2.26 4.95
N ARG A 45 -15.99 -1.79 3.73
CA ARG A 45 -16.46 -2.42 2.48
C ARG A 45 -16.02 -3.88 2.36
N VAL A 46 -14.80 -4.20 2.77
CA VAL A 46 -14.29 -5.57 2.72
C VAL A 46 -14.55 -6.35 4.01
N GLY A 47 -15.14 -5.75 5.05
CA GLY A 47 -15.38 -6.41 6.33
C GLY A 47 -14.10 -6.70 7.13
N ALA A 48 -13.08 -5.86 7.00
CA ALA A 48 -11.85 -5.91 7.79
C ALA A 48 -12.00 -5.07 9.07
N SER A 49 -11.88 -5.71 10.23
CA SER A 49 -11.88 -5.05 11.55
C SER A 49 -10.48 -4.69 12.06
N THR A 50 -9.45 -4.86 11.23
CA THR A 50 -8.05 -4.66 11.59
C THR A 50 -7.76 -3.22 12.04
N SER A 51 -6.82 -3.09 12.98
CA SER A 51 -6.36 -1.80 13.51
C SER A 51 -5.66 -0.99 12.41
N LEU A 52 -6.04 0.30 12.28
CA LEU A 52 -5.42 1.22 11.33
C LEU A 52 -4.38 2.07 12.06
N VAL A 53 -3.19 2.18 11.47
CA VAL A 53 -2.08 2.99 11.97
C VAL A 53 -1.73 4.02 10.90
N SER A 54 -1.60 5.29 11.28
CA SER A 54 -1.22 6.34 10.33
C SER A 54 0.25 6.23 9.93
N LEU A 55 0.50 6.25 8.62
CA LEU A 55 1.82 6.29 8.01
C LEU A 55 1.78 7.21 6.78
N HIS A 56 2.39 8.38 6.90
CA HIS A 56 2.49 9.39 5.84
C HIS A 56 3.93 9.91 5.74
N ALA A 57 4.28 10.59 4.65
CA ALA A 57 5.66 10.98 4.35
C ALA A 57 6.40 11.70 5.52
N HIS A 58 5.67 12.49 6.32
CA HIS A 58 6.24 13.20 7.47
C HIS A 58 6.62 12.31 8.67
N ASN A 59 5.99 11.15 8.85
CA ASN A 59 6.19 10.30 10.04
C ASN A 59 6.84 8.94 9.73
N GLU A 60 7.19 8.66 8.47
CA GLU A 60 7.79 7.38 8.08
C GLU A 60 9.01 7.03 8.94
N ALA A 61 9.94 7.98 9.11
CA ALA A 61 11.18 7.73 9.84
C ALA A 61 10.91 7.35 11.31
N GLU A 62 9.96 8.01 11.95
CA GLU A 62 9.57 7.77 13.34
C GLU A 62 8.83 6.44 13.52
N ARG A 63 8.19 5.93 12.45
CA ARG A 63 7.40 4.69 12.48
C ARG A 63 8.21 3.44 12.19
N ILE A 64 9.40 3.55 11.62
CA ILE A 64 10.24 2.40 11.24
C ILE A 64 10.51 1.49 12.45
N GLU A 65 10.94 2.04 13.59
CA GLU A 65 11.25 1.22 14.77
C GLU A 65 10.03 0.44 15.27
N SER A 66 8.85 1.08 15.30
CA SER A 66 7.61 0.40 15.70
C SER A 66 7.22 -0.71 14.71
N ILE A 67 7.35 -0.46 13.41
CA ILE A 67 7.02 -1.42 12.35
C ILE A 67 7.95 -2.64 12.41
N LEU A 68 9.25 -2.42 12.58
CA LEU A 68 10.22 -3.49 12.75
C LEU A 68 9.98 -4.27 14.06
N GLY A 69 9.59 -3.58 15.13
CA GLY A 69 9.17 -4.22 16.39
C GLY A 69 8.01 -5.19 16.18
N TRP A 70 6.90 -4.73 15.58
CA TRP A 70 5.73 -5.58 15.31
C TRP A 70 6.07 -6.78 14.41
N LEU A 71 6.85 -6.57 13.36
CA LEU A 71 7.31 -7.67 12.49
C LEU A 71 8.24 -8.64 13.25
N GLY A 72 9.07 -8.13 14.16
CA GLY A 72 9.92 -8.92 15.05
C GLY A 72 9.12 -9.79 16.02
N ASP A 73 8.00 -9.27 16.50
CA ASP A 73 7.05 -9.97 17.38
C ASP A 73 6.18 -10.99 16.63
N GLY A 74 6.29 -11.06 15.30
CA GLY A 74 5.57 -12.01 14.47
C GLY A 74 4.25 -11.48 13.88
N GLU A 75 3.93 -10.20 14.06
CA GLU A 75 2.72 -9.58 13.50
C GLU A 75 2.83 -9.39 11.99
N ASP A 76 1.81 -9.81 11.24
CA ASP A 76 1.68 -9.52 9.81
C ASP A 76 1.07 -8.13 9.62
N LEU A 77 1.67 -7.33 8.73
CA LEU A 77 1.28 -5.93 8.51
C LEU A 77 0.87 -5.71 7.04
N ALA A 78 -0.09 -4.84 6.79
CA ALA A 78 -0.40 -4.36 5.44
C ALA A 78 -0.07 -2.87 5.30
N LEU A 79 0.66 -2.48 4.26
CA LEU A 79 0.81 -1.10 3.82
C LEU A 79 -0.17 -0.83 2.67
N VAL A 80 -0.99 0.21 2.81
CA VAL A 80 -1.92 0.70 1.78
C VAL A 80 -1.65 2.16 1.47
N SER A 81 -2.03 2.61 0.28
CA SER A 81 -2.14 4.03 -0.05
C SER A 81 -3.60 4.45 -0.20
N ASP A 82 -3.83 5.76 -0.24
CA ASP A 82 -5.16 6.34 -0.40
C ASP A 82 -5.86 5.89 -1.70
N ALA A 83 -5.09 5.63 -2.75
CA ALA A 83 -5.58 5.13 -4.02
C ALA A 83 -4.44 4.49 -4.84
N GLY A 84 -4.65 3.26 -5.29
CA GLY A 84 -3.73 2.57 -6.19
C GLY A 84 -2.65 1.80 -5.46
N THR A 85 -1.48 1.68 -6.07
CA THR A 85 -0.37 0.89 -5.53
C THR A 85 0.51 1.74 -4.61
N PRO A 86 0.72 1.35 -3.34
CA PRO A 86 1.64 2.06 -2.45
C PRO A 86 3.03 2.24 -3.07
N LEU A 87 3.78 3.25 -2.59
CA LEU A 87 5.11 3.65 -3.08
C LEU A 87 5.12 4.38 -4.43
N ILE A 88 4.04 4.31 -5.23
CA ILE A 88 3.98 4.94 -6.54
C ILE A 88 3.46 6.38 -6.39
N SER A 89 4.38 7.31 -6.15
CA SER A 89 4.06 8.70 -5.78
C SER A 89 3.34 8.84 -4.43
N ASP A 90 3.43 7.80 -3.61
CA ASP A 90 2.84 7.67 -2.28
C ASP A 90 3.96 7.42 -1.24
N PRO A 91 3.69 7.66 0.06
CA PRO A 91 4.60 7.29 1.15
C PRO A 91 4.83 5.76 1.25
N GLY A 92 5.86 5.38 2.01
CA GLY A 92 6.19 4.02 2.42
C GLY A 92 7.57 3.53 1.94
N GLY A 93 8.25 4.30 1.09
CA GLY A 93 9.54 3.91 0.51
C GLY A 93 10.61 3.61 1.56
N ARG A 94 10.71 4.44 2.60
CA ARG A 94 11.71 4.24 3.67
C ARG A 94 11.38 3.03 4.52
N VAL A 95 10.08 2.81 4.77
CA VAL A 95 9.60 1.64 5.53
C VAL A 95 9.94 0.35 4.79
N VAL A 96 9.61 0.25 3.51
CA VAL A 96 9.89 -0.97 2.73
C VAL A 96 11.39 -1.23 2.66
N ALA A 97 12.21 -0.20 2.47
CA ALA A 97 13.66 -0.34 2.48
C ALA A 97 14.18 -0.91 3.83
N ALA A 98 13.75 -0.33 4.95
CA ALA A 98 14.15 -0.78 6.29
C ALA A 98 13.69 -2.22 6.60
N VAL A 99 12.48 -2.59 6.16
CA VAL A 99 11.93 -3.95 6.34
C VAL A 99 12.73 -4.99 5.54
N VAL A 100 13.13 -4.65 4.31
CA VAL A 100 14.01 -5.51 3.50
C VAL A 100 15.40 -5.63 4.13
N GLU A 101 15.98 -4.52 4.59
CA GLU A 101 17.29 -4.50 5.25
C GLU A 101 17.33 -5.35 6.52
N ALA A 102 16.24 -5.31 7.31
CA ALA A 102 16.07 -6.14 8.51
C ALA A 102 15.78 -7.63 8.21
N GLY A 103 15.69 -8.03 6.92
CA GLY A 103 15.49 -9.43 6.52
C GLY A 103 14.06 -9.94 6.65
N HIS A 104 13.08 -9.05 6.88
CA HIS A 104 11.67 -9.42 6.89
C HIS A 104 11.13 -9.60 5.47
N ARG A 105 10.04 -10.38 5.35
CA ARG A 105 9.41 -10.66 4.06
C ARG A 105 8.56 -9.48 3.63
N VAL A 106 8.74 -9.02 2.38
CA VAL A 106 7.83 -8.07 1.73
C VAL A 106 7.07 -8.77 0.62
N VAL A 107 5.74 -8.68 0.60
CA VAL A 107 4.88 -9.34 -0.39
C VAL A 107 3.98 -8.32 -1.08
N PRO A 108 4.18 -8.04 -2.38
CA PRO A 108 3.25 -7.21 -3.13
C PRO A 108 1.93 -7.95 -3.39
N VAL A 109 0.80 -7.27 -3.17
CA VAL A 109 -0.55 -7.70 -3.55
C VAL A 109 -1.04 -6.83 -4.72
N PRO A 110 -1.04 -7.37 -5.95
CA PRO A 110 -1.50 -6.65 -7.13
C PRO A 110 -2.94 -6.15 -7.00
N GLY A 111 -3.22 -5.05 -7.67
CA GLY A 111 -4.55 -4.46 -7.77
C GLY A 111 -4.54 -3.25 -8.71
N ALA A 112 -5.46 -2.32 -8.46
CA ALA A 112 -5.67 -1.16 -9.31
C ALA A 112 -4.40 -0.30 -9.46
N SER A 113 -4.12 0.14 -10.69
CA SER A 113 -3.02 1.03 -11.03
C SER A 113 -3.50 2.07 -12.04
N ALA A 114 -3.49 3.35 -11.65
CA ALA A 114 -3.89 4.44 -12.54
C ALA A 114 -3.00 4.53 -13.79
N ILE A 115 -1.70 4.22 -13.65
CA ILE A 115 -0.73 4.21 -14.75
C ILE A 115 -1.13 3.19 -15.81
N LEU A 116 -1.38 1.95 -15.40
CA LEU A 116 -1.70 0.87 -16.34
C LEU A 116 -3.09 1.05 -16.93
N ALA A 117 -4.09 1.44 -16.12
CA ALA A 117 -5.44 1.71 -16.60
C ALA A 117 -5.46 2.79 -17.69
N ALA A 118 -4.70 3.87 -17.50
CA ALA A 118 -4.57 4.91 -18.51
C ALA A 118 -3.83 4.42 -19.76
N LEU A 119 -2.68 3.76 -19.59
CA LEU A 119 -1.83 3.32 -20.70
C LEU A 119 -2.56 2.38 -21.67
N VAL A 120 -3.26 1.36 -21.15
CA VAL A 120 -3.94 0.36 -21.99
C VAL A 120 -5.15 0.92 -22.73
N ALA A 121 -5.73 2.01 -22.24
CA ALA A 121 -6.86 2.70 -22.87
C ALA A 121 -6.44 3.86 -23.79
N ALA A 122 -5.16 4.27 -23.77
CA ALA A 122 -4.71 5.50 -24.44
C ALA A 122 -4.60 5.41 -25.97
N GLY A 123 -4.65 4.21 -26.56
CA GLY A 123 -4.38 4.02 -27.99
C GLY A 123 -2.93 4.34 -28.39
N LEU A 124 -2.01 4.38 -27.42
CA LEU A 124 -0.58 4.58 -27.62
C LEU A 124 0.16 3.24 -27.61
N PRO A 125 1.35 3.13 -28.24
CA PRO A 125 2.23 1.97 -28.06
C PRO A 125 2.54 1.75 -26.57
N ALA A 126 2.37 0.51 -26.10
CA ALA A 126 2.46 0.14 -24.69
C ALA A 126 3.62 -0.82 -24.39
N GLU A 127 4.43 -1.19 -25.39
CA GLU A 127 5.55 -2.12 -25.23
C GLU A 127 6.68 -1.54 -24.39
N ARG A 128 6.85 -0.22 -24.42
CA ARG A 128 7.82 0.53 -23.61
C ARG A 128 7.20 1.86 -23.23
N PHE A 129 7.19 2.15 -21.92
CA PHE A 129 6.74 3.43 -21.40
C PHE A 129 7.61 3.86 -20.23
N THR A 130 7.59 5.16 -19.93
CA THR A 130 8.30 5.75 -18.79
C THR A 130 7.28 6.43 -17.87
N PHE A 131 7.27 6.06 -16.60
CA PHE A 131 6.51 6.77 -15.58
C PHE A 131 7.38 7.85 -14.94
N LEU A 132 6.91 9.11 -15.00
CA LEU A 132 7.63 10.28 -14.46
C LEU A 132 6.98 10.86 -13.19
N GLY A 133 5.81 10.37 -12.80
CA GLY A 133 5.05 10.93 -11.69
C GLY A 133 4.60 12.38 -11.95
N PHE A 134 4.63 13.20 -10.90
CA PHE A 134 4.22 14.59 -10.96
C PHE A 134 5.34 15.50 -11.45
N LEU A 135 5.01 16.43 -12.35
CA LEU A 135 5.93 17.51 -12.74
C LEU A 135 6.20 18.45 -11.55
N ALA A 136 7.34 19.14 -11.59
CA ALA A 136 7.67 20.14 -10.57
C ALA A 136 6.55 21.18 -10.43
N ARG A 137 6.17 21.47 -9.17
CA ARG A 137 5.24 22.56 -8.87
C ARG A 137 5.95 23.88 -9.19
N LYS A 138 5.24 24.78 -9.87
CA LYS A 138 5.69 26.17 -10.10
C LYS A 138 5.60 26.98 -8.81
#